data_AF-A0A4Q3JAZ9-F1
#
_entry.id   AF-A0A4Q3JAZ9-F1
#
_cell.length_a   1.000
_cell.length_b   1.000
_cell.length_c   1.000
_cell.angle_alpha   90.00
_cell.angle_beta   90.00
_cell.angle_gamma   90.00
#
_symmetry.space_group_name_H-M   'P 1'
#
loop_
_entity.id
_entity.type
_entity.pdbx_description
1 polymer ?
#
loop_
_entity_poly.entity_id
_entity_poly.type
_entity_poly.pdbx_seq_one_letter_code
_entity_poly.pdbx_strand_id
1 'polypeptide(L)' 'MQQIMTEPTDRVVTLIGETIDEVMTQFRQRGLAEAGYVIIGPAVRQQFSRGEESLFAGAALVAATFARRA' A
#
# COMPACT_ATOMS: atom_id res chain seq x y z
N MET A 1 -1.72 14.10 33.16
CA MET A 1 -1.98 12.92 32.29
C MET A 1 -2.59 13.44 31.00
N GLN A 2 -1.86 13.44 29.89
CA GLN A 2 -2.44 13.76 28.57
C GLN A 2 -2.81 12.42 27.93
N GLN A 3 -4.11 12.21 27.69
CA GLN A 3 -4.58 11.07 26.91
C GLN A 3 -4.18 11.30 25.46
N ILE A 4 -3.29 10.46 24.94
CA ILE A 4 -3.05 10.34 23.50
C ILE A 4 -4.27 9.59 22.97
N MET A 5 -5.22 10.32 22.41
CA MET A 5 -6.34 9.71 21.69
C MET A 5 -5.81 9.24 20.35
N THR A 6 -5.26 8.03 20.32
CA THR A 6 -4.96 7.33 19.07
C THR A 6 -6.30 6.82 18.54
N GLU A 7 -7.04 7.68 17.84
CA GLU A 7 -8.22 7.28 17.10
C GLU A 7 -7.86 6.10 16.16
N PRO A 8 -8.78 5.14 15.95
CA PRO A 8 -8.46 3.85 15.39
C PRO A 8 -7.92 4.02 13.96
N THR A 9 -6.60 3.83 13.83
CA THR A 9 -5.82 3.55 12.63
C THR A 9 -6.63 3.63 11.34
N ASP A 10 -6.49 4.72 10.57
CA ASP A 10 -6.83 4.69 9.15
C ASP A 10 -6.29 3.38 8.59
N ARG A 11 -7.18 2.49 8.13
CA ARG A 11 -6.73 1.19 7.63
C ARG A 11 -6.07 1.45 6.30
N VAL A 12 -4.74 1.41 6.29
CA VAL A 12 -3.91 1.59 5.10
C VAL A 12 -3.43 0.22 4.63
N VAL A 13 -3.48 0.00 3.32
CA VAL A 13 -2.95 -1.19 2.65
C VAL A 13 -2.07 -0.72 1.49
N THR A 14 -0.82 -1.16 1.47
CA THR A 14 0.06 -0.99 0.31
C THR A 14 0.13 -2.31 -0.44
N LEU A 15 -0.17 -2.26 -1.74
CA LEU A 15 -0.02 -3.40 -2.64
C LEU A 15 1.21 -3.17 -3.52
N ILE A 16 1.97 -4.24 -3.73
CA ILE A 16 3.21 -4.22 -4.51
C ILE A 16 3.08 -5.27 -5.63
N GLY A 17 3.47 -4.90 -6.84
CA GLY A 17 3.48 -5.77 -8.02
C GLY A 17 4.50 -5.29 -9.06
N GLU A 18 4.81 -6.12 -10.05
CA GLU A 18 5.73 -5.76 -11.12
C GLU A 18 5.13 -4.66 -12.01
N THR A 19 3.81 -4.67 -12.18
CA THR A 19 3.06 -3.71 -12.98
C THR A 19 1.90 -3.10 -12.20
N ILE A 20 1.36 -1.99 -12.70
CA ILE A 20 0.16 -1.39 -12.13
C ILE A 20 -1.06 -2.31 -12.28
N ASP A 21 -1.13 -3.09 -13.37
CA ASP A 21 -2.24 -4.01 -13.62
C ASP A 21 -2.27 -5.16 -12.61
N GLU A 22 -1.11 -5.66 -12.19
CA GLU A 22 -1.01 -6.65 -11.11
C GLU A 22 -1.48 -6.06 -9.78
N VAL A 23 -1.06 -4.84 -9.45
CA VAL A 23 -1.49 -4.13 -8.24
C VAL A 23 -3.02 -3.96 -8.24
N MET A 24 -3.61 -3.54 -9.37
CA MET A 24 -5.06 -3.39 -9.50
C MET A 24 -5.80 -4.72 -9.52
N THR A 25 -5.18 -5.78 -10.02
CA THR A 25 -5.73 -7.14 -9.95
C THR A 25 -5.77 -7.64 -8.51
N GLN A 26 -4.71 -7.44 -7.74
CA GLN A 26 -4.70 -7.72 -6.30
C GLN A 26 -5.74 -6.89 -5.55
N PHE A 27 -5.89 -5.61 -5.89
CA PHE A 27 -6.89 -4.72 -5.28
C PHE A 27 -8.32 -5.27 -5.44
N ARG A 28 -8.67 -5.71 -6.66
CA ARG A 28 -9.97 -6.33 -6.96
C ARG A 28 -10.15 -7.68 -6.28
N GLN A 29 -9.16 -8.56 -6.35
CA GLN A 29 -9.23 -9.90 -5.74
C GLN A 29 -9.42 -9.87 -4.22
N ARG A 30 -8.91 -8.83 -3.57
CA ARG A 30 -9.04 -8.62 -2.12
C ARG A 30 -10.34 -7.90 -1.72
N GLY A 31 -11.21 -7.55 -2.67
CA GLY A 31 -12.47 -6.85 -2.42
C GLY A 31 -12.29 -5.48 -1.78
N LEU A 32 -11.17 -4.80 -2.08
CA LEU A 32 -10.81 -3.54 -1.39
C LEU A 32 -11.71 -2.37 -1.82
N ALA A 33 -12.23 -2.40 -3.04
CA ALA A 33 -13.20 -1.42 -3.53
C ALA A 33 -14.50 -1.49 -2.71
N GLU A 34 -15.04 -2.70 -2.55
CA GLU A 34 -16.25 -2.98 -1.78
C GLU A 34 -16.05 -2.68 -0.30
N ALA A 35 -14.83 -2.89 0.21
CA ALA A 35 -14.44 -2.51 1.55
C ALA A 35 -14.20 -0.99 1.72
N GLY A 36 -14.38 -0.18 0.68
CA GLY A 36 -14.31 1.29 0.75
C GLY A 36 -12.90 1.88 0.72
N TYR A 37 -11.90 1.12 0.27
CA TYR A 37 -10.54 1.63 0.12
C TYR A 37 -10.41 2.44 -1.17
N VAL A 38 -9.69 3.55 -1.09
CA VAL A 38 -9.34 4.41 -2.23
C VAL A 38 -7.83 4.61 -2.27
N ILE A 39 -7.28 4.81 -3.46
CA ILE A 39 -5.87 5.15 -3.61
C ILE A 39 -5.59 6.55 -3.04
N ILE A 40 -4.56 6.69 -2.21
CA ILE A 40 -4.25 7.96 -1.51
C ILE A 40 -2.88 8.54 -1.89
N GLY A 41 -2.24 8.02 -2.93
CA GLY A 41 -0.93 8.48 -3.39
C GLY A 41 -0.57 7.94 -4.78
N PRO A 42 0.57 8.37 -5.33
CA PRO A 42 0.98 7.96 -6.66
C PRO A 42 1.41 6.48 -6.66
N ALA A 43 1.01 5.74 -7.70
CA ALA A 43 1.46 4.37 -7.92
C ALA A 43 2.73 4.37 -8.78
N VAL A 44 3.89 4.41 -8.15
CA VAL A 44 5.19 4.57 -8.81
C VAL A 44 6.05 3.32 -8.69
N ARG A 45 6.94 3.13 -9.67
CA ARG A 45 8.00 2.12 -9.59
C ARG A 45 9.12 2.61 -8.69
N GLN A 46 9.52 1.78 -7.74
CA GLN A 46 10.64 2.04 -6.85
C GLN A 46 11.32 0.73 -6.43
N GLN A 47 12.59 0.83 -6.04
CA GLN A 47 13.31 -0.27 -5.39
C GLN A 47 13.03 -0.25 -3.89
N PHE A 48 13.07 -1.41 -3.26
CA PHE A 48 12.81 -1.56 -1.84
C PHE A 48 14.09 -2.05 -1.14
N SER A 49 14.38 -1.49 0.02
CA SER A 49 15.49 -1.93 0.86
C SER A 49 15.10 -1.97 2.33
N ARG A 50 15.86 -2.74 3.11
CA ARG A 50 15.84 -2.73 4.57
C ARG A 50 17.24 -2.35 5.04
N GLY A 51 17.44 -1.07 5.33
CA GLY A 51 18.79 -0.53 5.51
C GLY A 51 19.57 -0.61 4.19
N GLU A 52 20.77 -1.19 4.22
CA GLU A 52 21.62 -1.42 3.04
C GLU A 52 21.24 -2.69 2.26
N GLU A 53 20.41 -3.56 2.82
CA GLU A 53 19.98 -4.81 2.18
C GLU A 53 18.88 -4.53 1.16
N SER A 54 19.13 -4.85 -0.11
CA SER A 54 18.11 -4.76 -1.15
C SER A 54 17.08 -5.88 -1.01
N LEU A 55 15.80 -5.51 -1.03
CA LEU A 55 14.68 -6.45 -1.08
C LEU A 55 14.33 -6.77 -2.54
N PHE A 56 13.60 -7.86 -2.75
CA PHE A 56 13.12 -8.32 -4.08
C PHE A 56 14.24 -8.40 -5.13
N ALA A 57 15.44 -8.84 -4.72
CA ALA A 57 16.63 -8.91 -5.58
C ALA A 57 16.99 -7.59 -6.29
N GLY A 58 16.57 -6.43 -5.75
CA GLY A 58 16.81 -5.11 -6.34
C GLY A 58 15.90 -4.75 -7.51
N ALA A 59 14.86 -5.54 -7.77
CA ALA A 59 13.87 -5.21 -8.78
C ALA A 59 13.09 -3.94 -8.40
N ALA A 60 12.87 -3.06 -9.38
CA ALA A 60 11.96 -1.92 -9.22
C ALA A 60 10.51 -2.39 -9.43
N LEU A 61 9.68 -2.28 -8.39
CA LEU A 61 8.28 -2.71 -8.39
C LEU A 61 7.34 -1.51 -8.20
N VAL A 62 6.11 -1.63 -8.68
CA VAL A 62 5.05 -0.65 -8.45
C VAL A 62 4.49 -0.85 -7.05
N ALA A 63 4.48 0.22 -6.24
CA ALA A 63 3.70 0.26 -5.01
C ALA A 63 2.56 1.26 -5.12
N ALA A 64 1.36 0.84 -4.74
CA ALA A 64 0.21 1.73 -4.58
C ALA A 64 -0.35 1.59 -3.16
N THR A 65 -0.65 2.73 -2.54
CA THR A 65 -1.16 2.79 -1.17
C THR A 65 -2.62 3.19 -1.20
N PHE A 66 -3.43 2.39 -0.54
CA PHE A 66 -4.86 2.55 -0.42
C PHE A 66 -5.23 2.77 1.03
N ALA A 67 -6.19 3.64 1.30
CA ALA A 67 -6.74 3.81 2.63
C ALA A 67 -8.26 3.75 2.57
N ARG A 68 -8.84 3.18 3.62
CA ARG A 68 -10.26 3.32 3.90
C ARG A 68 -10.42 4.42 4.94
N ARG A 69 -11.19 5.45 4.59
CA ARG A 69 -11.63 6.44 5.57
C ARG A 69 -12.69 5.79 6.46
N ALA A 70 -12.52 5.89 7.77
CA ALA A 70 -13.52 5.45 8.75
C ALA A 70 -14.82 6.25 8.63
#